data_AF-A0A7W5DY25-F1
#
_entry.id   AF-A0A7W5DY25-F1
#
_cell.length_a   1.000
_cell.length_b   1.000
_cell.length_c   1.000
_cell.angle_alpha   90.00
_cell.angle_beta   90.00
_cell.angle_gamma   90.00
#
_symmetry.space_group_name_H-M   'P 1'
#
loop_
_entity.id
_entity.type
_entity.pdbx_description
1 polymer ?
#
loop_
_entity_poly.entity_id
_entity_poly.type
_entity_poly.pdbx_seq_one_letter_code
_entity_poly.pdbx_strand_id
1 'polypeptide(L)'
;MRPFPLGPLYESQTRVRQEFLDFAEQWQRTREGWRDEPARKFEQEALSDLAPTLTRVAAAMQTFADACRQSDQLLVDPELNDGA
;
A
#
# COMPACT_ATOMS: atom_id res chain seq x y z
N MET A 1 -14.32 -15.12 18.63
CA MET A 1 -13.23 -14.12 18.62
C MET A 1 -13.70 -12.88 17.87
N ARG A 2 -13.11 -11.69 18.12
CA ARG A 2 -13.34 -10.52 17.24
C ARG A 2 -12.40 -10.62 16.04
N PRO A 3 -12.90 -10.40 14.81
CA PRO A 3 -12.06 -10.45 13.61
C PRO A 3 -10.99 -9.36 13.63
N PHE A 4 -9.89 -9.60 12.94
CA PHE A 4 -8.82 -8.63 12.79
C PHE A 4 -9.34 -7.35 12.11
N PRO A 5 -9.10 -6.16 12.68
CA PRO A 5 -9.62 -4.91 12.11
C PRO A 5 -8.80 -4.51 10.87
N LEU A 6 -9.32 -4.82 9.69
CA LEU A 6 -8.70 -4.47 8.40
C LEU A 6 -8.89 -2.99 8.00
N GLY A 7 -9.80 -2.26 8.65
CA GLY A 7 -10.06 -0.84 8.36
C GLY A 7 -8.78 0.02 8.41
N PRO A 8 -8.03 0.03 9.53
CA PRO A 8 -6.78 0.78 9.63
C PRO A 8 -5.72 0.41 8.60
N LEU A 9 -5.68 -0.86 8.15
CA LEU A 9 -4.77 -1.32 7.11
C LEU A 9 -5.13 -0.70 5.75
N TYR A 10 -6.41 -0.71 5.37
CA TYR A 10 -6.89 -0.12 4.12
C TYR A 10 -6.79 1.41 4.11
N GLU A 11 -7.03 2.04 5.25
CA GLU A 11 -6.81 3.48 5.43
C GLU A 11 -5.34 3.83 5.21
N SER A 12 -4.42 3.06 5.79
CA SER A 12 -2.98 3.25 5.60
C SER A 12 -2.55 3.03 4.15
N GLN A 13 -3.08 2.00 3.48
CA GLN A 13 -2.81 1.76 2.05
C GLN A 13 -3.30 2.92 1.17
N THR A 14 -4.49 3.45 1.47
CA THR A 14 -5.06 4.59 0.76
C THR A 14 -4.23 5.85 0.97
N ARG A 15 -3.77 6.09 2.20
CA ARG A 15 -2.91 7.22 2.54
C ARG A 15 -1.56 7.16 1.82
N VAL A 16 -0.87 6.02 1.84
CA VAL A 16 0.41 5.85 1.13
C VAL A 16 0.25 6.09 -0.37
N ARG A 17 -0.85 5.60 -0.97
CA ARG A 17 -1.16 5.86 -2.39
C ARG A 17 -1.33 7.35 -2.65
N GLN A 18 -2.06 8.07 -1.79
CA GLN A 18 -2.27 9.50 -1.95
C GLN A 18 -0.96 10.28 -1.82
N GLU A 19 -0.16 9.99 -0.78
CA GLU A 19 1.14 10.64 -0.57
C GLU A 19 2.08 10.44 -1.77
N PHE A 20 2.01 9.28 -2.44
CA PHE A 20 2.75 9.07 -3.69
C PHE A 20 2.24 9.90 -4.86
N LEU A 21 0.92 10.04 -5.02
CA LEU A 21 0.34 10.89 -6.07
C LEU A 21 0.71 12.36 -5.84
N ASP A 22 0.66 12.82 -4.60
CA ASP A 22 1.06 14.18 -4.22
C ASP A 22 2.54 14.42 -4.52
N PHE A 23 3.40 13.43 -4.22
CA PHE A 23 4.82 13.46 -4.59
C PHE A 23 5.02 13.51 -6.12
N ALA A 24 4.28 12.70 -6.88
CA ALA A 24 4.37 12.70 -8.34
C ALA A 24 3.98 14.06 -8.93
N GLU A 25 2.94 14.70 -8.39
CA GLU A 25 2.54 16.05 -8.78
C GLU A 25 3.61 17.09 -8.42
N GLN A 26 4.18 17.00 -7.21
CA GLN A 26 5.29 17.86 -6.79
C GLN A 26 6.50 17.71 -7.73
N TRP A 27 6.82 16.49 -8.13
CA TRP A 27 7.89 16.22 -9.08
C TRP A 27 7.63 16.87 -10.44
N GLN A 28 6.42 16.73 -11.01
CA GLN A 28 6.08 17.35 -12.30
C GLN A 28 6.29 18.87 -12.25
N ARG A 29 5.78 19.54 -11.22
CA ARG A 29 5.97 20.99 -11.02
C ARG A 29 7.44 21.38 -10.87
N THR A 30 8.22 20.55 -10.17
CA THR A 30 9.66 20.80 -9.97
C THR A 30 10.44 20.64 -11.27
N ARG A 31 10.10 19.61 -12.06
CA ARG A 31 10.75 19.27 -13.33
C ARG A 31 10.63 20.41 -14.35
N GLU A 32 9.52 21.15 -14.36
CA GLU A 32 9.33 22.32 -15.24
C GLU A 32 10.42 23.39 -15.08
N GLY A 33 11.02 23.50 -13.88
CA GLY A 33 12.09 24.46 -13.60
C GLY A 33 13.51 23.90 -13.75
N TRP A 34 13.66 22.61 -14.04
CA TRP A 34 14.97 21.94 -14.11
C TRP A 34 15.47 21.86 -15.56
N ARG A 35 16.79 21.88 -15.73
CA ARG A 35 17.41 21.49 -17.01
C ARG A 35 17.31 19.96 -17.17
N ASP A 36 17.29 19.48 -18.41
CA ASP A 36 17.07 18.06 -18.73
C ASP A 36 18.01 17.09 -17.99
N GLU A 37 19.29 17.44 -17.85
CA GLU A 37 20.31 16.53 -17.29
C GLU A 37 20.11 16.25 -15.77
N PRO A 38 19.95 17.27 -14.89
CA PRO A 38 19.52 17.04 -13.50
C PRO A 38 18.23 16.24 -13.37
N ALA A 39 17.24 16.51 -14.23
CA ALA A 39 15.95 15.83 -14.17
C ALA A 39 16.07 14.35 -14.52
N ARG A 40 16.83 14.02 -15.58
CA ARG A 40 17.14 12.63 -15.94
C ARG A 40 17.88 11.89 -14.84
N LYS A 41 18.87 12.54 -14.21
CA LYS A 41 19.62 11.92 -13.11
C LYS A 41 18.70 11.58 -11.94
N PHE A 42 17.82 12.51 -11.53
CA PHE A 42 16.85 12.25 -10.46
C PHE A 42 15.85 11.15 -10.84
N GLU A 43 15.34 11.15 -12.07
CA GLU A 43 14.44 10.09 -12.55
C GLU A 43 15.11 8.70 -12.53
N GLN A 44 16.38 8.62 -12.93
CA GLN A 44 17.13 7.36 -12.97
C GLN A 44 17.58 6.89 -11.58
N GLU A 45 18.01 7.78 -10.70
CA GLU A 45 18.59 7.41 -9.41
C GLU A 45 17.56 7.33 -8.29
N ALA A 46 16.50 8.15 -8.32
CA ALA A 46 15.53 8.24 -7.22
C ALA A 46 14.14 7.68 -7.57
N LEU A 47 13.68 7.84 -8.82
CA LEU A 47 12.32 7.44 -9.20
C LEU A 47 12.23 6.03 -9.79
N SER A 48 13.32 5.52 -10.36
CA SER A 48 13.39 4.20 -11.00
C SER A 48 12.94 3.07 -10.06
N ASP A 49 13.34 3.12 -8.79
CA ASP A 49 13.00 2.12 -7.78
C ASP A 49 11.70 2.41 -7.02
N LEU A 50 11.21 3.64 -7.07
CA LEU A 50 10.09 4.07 -6.24
C LEU A 50 8.77 3.44 -6.69
N ALA A 51 8.47 3.52 -7.99
CA ALA A 51 7.27 2.92 -8.57
C ALA A 51 7.16 1.39 -8.33
N PRO A 52 8.19 0.56 -8.64
CA PRO A 52 8.12 -0.87 -8.35
C PRO A 52 8.07 -1.18 -6.85
N THR A 53 8.67 -0.33 -6.00
CA THR A 53 8.59 -0.49 -4.55
C THR A 53 7.16 -0.30 -4.04
N LEU A 54 6.42 0.69 -4.54
CA LEU A 54 5.03 0.89 -4.15
C LEU A 54 4.13 -0.24 -4.59
N THR A 55 4.32 -0.76 -5.80
CA THR A 55 3.61 -1.95 -6.27
C THR A 55 3.86 -3.14 -5.34
N ARG A 56 5.12 -3.37 -4.91
CA ARG A 56 5.46 -4.43 -3.96
C ARG A 56 4.80 -4.22 -2.59
N VAL A 57 4.80 -3.00 -2.06
CA VAL A 57 4.16 -2.67 -0.77
C VAL A 57 2.64 -2.90 -0.86
N ALA A 58 1.98 -2.42 -1.91
CA ALA A 58 0.55 -2.61 -2.11
C ALA A 58 0.18 -4.10 -2.19
N ALA A 59 0.98 -4.90 -2.91
CA ALA A 59 0.79 -6.34 -2.99
C ALA A 59 0.99 -7.02 -1.63
N ALA A 60 2.04 -6.66 -0.88
CA ALA A 60 2.29 -7.21 0.45
C ALA A 60 1.17 -6.88 1.45
N MET A 61 0.65 -5.65 1.43
CA MET A 61 -0.51 -5.25 2.25
C MET A 61 -1.77 -6.06 1.91
N GLN A 62 -2.00 -6.31 0.62
CA GLN A 62 -3.13 -7.13 0.19
C GLN A 62 -2.99 -8.59 0.66
N THR A 63 -1.81 -9.19 0.48
CA THR A 63 -1.50 -10.53 0.98
C THR A 63 -1.71 -10.64 2.49
N PHE A 64 -1.27 -9.63 3.24
CA PHE A 64 -1.48 -9.57 4.69
C PHE A 64 -2.97 -9.51 5.05
N ALA A 65 -3.74 -8.66 4.38
CA ALA A 65 -5.19 -8.55 4.60
C ALA A 65 -5.91 -9.89 4.37
N ASP A 66 -5.56 -10.59 3.29
CA ASP A 66 -6.18 -11.87 2.93
C ASP A 66 -5.80 -12.98 3.93
N ALA A 67 -4.54 -13.01 4.39
CA ALA A 67 -4.11 -13.92 5.45
C ALA A 67 -4.87 -13.69 6.77
N CYS A 68 -5.11 -12.42 7.15
CA CYS A 68 -5.94 -12.09 8.32
C CYS A 68 -7.37 -12.59 8.15
N ARG A 69 -8.01 -12.36 6.99
CA ARG A 69 -9.38 -12.85 6.73
C ARG A 69 -9.47 -14.36 6.79
N GLN A 70 -8.52 -15.06 6.16
CA GLN A 70 -8.48 -16.51 6.17
C GLN A 70 -8.29 -17.04 7.59
N SER A 71 -7.42 -16.41 8.36
CA SER A 71 -7.20 -16.79 9.77
C SER A 71 -8.46 -16.56 10.60
N ASP A 72 -9.14 -15.43 10.43
CA ASP A 72 -10.41 -15.14 11.12
C ASP A 72 -11.47 -16.20 10.82
N GLN A 73 -11.57 -16.68 9.57
CA GLN A 73 -12.48 -17.76 9.18
C GLN A 73 -12.13 -19.09 9.85
N LEU A 74 -10.84 -19.45 9.89
CA LEU A 74 -10.36 -20.69 10.50
C LEU A 74 -10.45 -20.69 12.02
N LEU A 75 -10.45 -19.51 12.64
CA LEU A 75 -10.57 -19.33 14.09
C LEU A 75 -12.03 -19.23 14.57
N VAL A 76 -13.02 -19.34 13.67
CA VAL A 76 -14.43 -19.49 14.07
C VAL A 76 -14.62 -20.87 14.70
N ASP A 77 -14.92 -20.87 16.00
CA ASP A 77 -15.18 -22.07 16.77
C ASP A 77 -16.45 -22.79 16.25
N PRO A 78 -16.34 -24.04 15.76
CA PRO A 78 -17.49 -24.80 15.28
C PRO A 78 -18.51 -25.10 16.38
N GLU A 79 -18.09 -25.24 17.64
CA GLU A 79 -18.96 -25.67 18.75
C GLU A 79 -19.90 -24.55 19.25
N LEU A 80 -19.64 -23.29 18.90
CA LEU A 80 -20.54 -22.17 19.17
C LEU A 80 -21.77 -22.13 18.23
N ASN A 81 -21.78 -22.92 17.15
CA ASN A 81 -22.82 -22.89 16.12
C ASN A 81 -23.82 -24.07 16.23
N ASP A 82 -23.52 -25.11 17.00
CA ASP A 82 -24.33 -26.34 17.15
C ASP A 82 -25.20 -26.34 18.43
N GLY A 83 -25.35 -25.21 19.11
CA GLY A 83 -26.00 -25.12 20.43
C GLY A 83 -27.04 -24.01 20.63
N ALA A 84 -27.67 -23.49 19.57
CA ALA A 84 -28.76 -22.51 19.66
C ALA A 84 -30.09 -23.08 19.13
#